data_AF-A0AAN8QHN1-F1
#
_entry.id   AF-A0AAN8QHN1-F1
#
_cell.length_a   1.000
_cell.length_b   1.000
_cell.length_c   1.000
_cell.angle_alpha   90.00
_cell.angle_beta   90.00
_cell.angle_gamma   90.00
#
_symmetry.space_group_name_H-M   'P 1'
#
loop_
_entity.id
_entity.type
_entity.pdbx_description
1 polymer ?
#
loop_
_entity_poly.entity_id
_entity_poly.type
_entity_poly.pdbx_seq_one_letter_code
_entity_poly.pdbx_strand_id
1 'polypeptide(L)'
;MDTILEFIDLGSLVEKFAENKVNPSDVLTLTDEEFGVLGVHRIWDRARLRSKCRKSVQENLCASPVVQRIRQMQSGRKRNKSAAVETNTKPDVLSLCWV
;
A
#
# COMPACT_ATOMS: atom_id res chain seq x y z
N MET A 1 1.06 19.23 -5.72
CA MET A 1 1.75 18.50 -4.63
C MET A 1 1.21 18.96 -3.28
N ASP A 2 0.89 20.25 -3.21
CA ASP A 2 0.15 21.00 -2.19
C ASP A 2 -1.04 20.24 -1.61
N THR A 3 -1.96 19.77 -2.45
CA THR A 3 -3.15 19.01 -2.02
C THR A 3 -2.83 17.68 -1.35
N ILE A 4 -1.73 17.02 -1.72
CA ILE A 4 -1.30 15.76 -1.09
C ILE A 4 -0.73 16.05 0.29
N LEU A 5 0.08 17.10 0.41
CA LEU A 5 0.71 17.51 1.67
C LEU A 5 -0.32 18.02 2.67
N GLU A 6 -1.29 18.82 2.22
CA GLU A 6 -2.42 19.30 3.02
C GLU A 6 -3.26 18.14 3.57
N PHE A 7 -3.50 17.09 2.76
CA PHE A 7 -4.26 15.91 3.16
C PHE A 7 -3.56 15.03 4.22
N ILE A 8 -2.25 15.22 4.41
CA ILE A 8 -1.42 14.43 5.35
C ILE A 8 -1.04 15.28 6.58
N ASP A 9 -1.64 16.47 6.74
CA ASP A 9 -1.27 17.45 7.78
C ASP A 9 0.20 17.90 7.70
N LEU A 10 0.78 17.86 6.49
CA LEU A 10 2.13 18.35 6.18
C LEU A 10 2.08 19.66 5.37
N GLY A 11 0.97 20.40 5.45
CA GLY A 11 0.77 21.66 4.72
C GLY A 11 1.85 22.70 4.99
N SER A 12 2.44 22.71 6.19
CA SER A 12 3.55 23.60 6.54
C SER A 12 4.85 23.32 5.79
N LEU A 13 4.99 22.15 5.16
CA LEU A 13 6.17 21.77 4.37
C LEU A 13 6.01 22.06 2.88
N VAL A 14 4.85 22.58 2.45
CA VAL A 14 4.57 22.87 1.04
C VAL A 14 5.63 23.78 0.43
N GLU A 15 6.01 24.87 1.12
CA GLU A 15 7.08 25.77 0.65
C GLU A 15 8.41 25.03 0.49
N LYS A 16 8.81 24.19 1.45
CA LYS A 16 10.06 23.42 1.34
C LYS A 16 10.07 22.45 0.16
N PHE A 17 8.95 21.78 -0.09
CA PHE A 17 8.82 20.88 -1.24
C PHE A 17 8.82 21.65 -2.57
N ALA A 18 8.23 22.86 -2.59
CA ALA A 18 8.23 23.75 -3.74
C ALA A 18 9.62 24.33 -4.04
N GLU A 19 10.35 24.79 -3.02
CA GLU A 19 11.73 25.30 -3.13
C GLU A 19 12.69 24.23 -3.69
N ASN A 20 12.54 22.99 -3.24
CA ASN A 20 13.34 21.86 -3.71
C ASN A 20 12.83 21.25 -5.04
N LYS A 21 11.77 21.83 -5.64
CA LYS A 21 11.15 21.37 -6.89
C LYS A 21 10.80 19.87 -6.91
N VAL A 22 10.36 19.34 -5.77
CA VAL A 22 10.08 17.91 -5.61
C VAL A 22 8.71 17.57 -6.20
N ASN A 23 8.69 16.70 -7.22
CA ASN A 23 7.45 16.21 -7.81
C ASN A 23 6.98 14.91 -7.13
N PRO A 24 5.70 14.53 -7.28
CA PRO A 24 5.17 13.27 -6.74
C PRO A 24 5.93 12.02 -7.22
N SER A 25 6.52 12.07 -8.42
CA SER A 25 7.37 11.00 -8.96
C SER A 25 8.69 10.90 -8.21
N ASP A 26 9.30 12.04 -7.90
CA ASP A 26 10.61 12.13 -7.22
C ASP A 26 10.49 11.61 -5.78
N VAL A 27 9.37 11.86 -5.11
CA VAL A 27 9.07 11.33 -3.76
C VAL A 27 9.19 9.81 -3.67
N LEU A 28 8.93 9.09 -4.77
CA LEU A 28 9.05 7.62 -4.79
C LEU A 28 10.50 7.15 -4.80
N THR A 29 11.42 7.98 -5.27
CA THR A 29 12.86 7.69 -5.35
C THR A 29 13.66 8.31 -4.21
N LEU A 30 13.08 9.26 -3.46
CA LEU A 30 13.74 9.90 -2.33
C LEU A 30 14.14 8.89 -1.23
N THR A 31 15.36 9.07 -0.74
CA THR A 31 15.96 8.38 0.41
C THR A 31 15.47 8.97 1.73
N ASP A 32 15.66 8.24 2.83
CA ASP A 32 15.27 8.72 4.16
C ASP A 32 16.04 9.98 4.59
N GLU A 33 17.28 10.15 4.13
CA GLU A 33 18.11 11.33 4.38
C GLU A 33 17.51 12.57 3.71
N GLU A 34 17.12 12.46 2.44
CA GLU A 34 16.47 13.56 1.70
C GLU A 34 15.11 13.94 2.31
N PHE A 35 14.35 12.96 2.80
CA PHE A 35 13.15 13.26 3.58
C PHE A 35 13.47 14.03 4.86
N GLY A 36 14.61 13.74 5.49
CA GLY A 36 15.10 14.51 6.64
C GLY A 36 15.36 15.98 6.29
N VAL A 37 16.00 16.25 5.15
CA VAL A 37 16.26 17.62 4.65
C VAL A 37 14.95 18.37 4.36
N LEU A 38 13.95 17.68 3.81
CA LEU A 38 12.62 18.23 3.55
C LEU A 38 11.77 18.44 4.83
N GLY A 39 12.25 17.98 6.00
CA GLY A 39 11.58 18.13 7.29
C GLY A 39 10.61 17.00 7.64
N VAL A 40 10.64 15.88 6.91
CA VAL A 40 9.79 14.70 7.17
C VAL A 40 10.54 13.68 8.02
N HIS A 41 10.54 13.89 9.33
CA HIS A 41 11.27 13.03 10.27
C HIS A 41 10.51 11.76 10.67
N ARG A 42 9.17 11.76 10.60
CA ARG A 42 8.36 10.62 11.04
C ARG A 42 8.25 9.55 9.95
N ILE A 43 8.54 8.31 10.33
CA ILE A 43 8.46 7.14 9.43
C ILE A 43 7.06 6.99 8.83
N TRP A 44 6.02 7.19 9.64
CA TRP A 44 4.63 7.07 9.21
C TRP A 44 4.24 8.10 8.14
N ASP A 45 4.75 9.32 8.27
CA ASP A 45 4.51 10.39 7.32
C ASP A 45 5.21 10.10 6.00
N ARG A 46 6.45 9.60 6.04
CA ARG A 46 7.17 9.13 4.83
C ARG A 46 6.39 8.04 4.10
N ALA A 47 5.90 7.03 4.83
CA ALA A 47 5.12 5.94 4.25
C ALA A 47 3.79 6.43 3.65
N ARG A 48 3.08 7.32 4.35
CA ARG A 48 1.81 7.89 3.91
C ARG A 48 1.99 8.76 2.66
N LEU A 49 3.05 9.57 2.63
CA LEU A 49 3.42 10.40 1.49
C LEU A 49 3.75 9.56 0.26
N ARG A 50 4.63 8.55 0.39
CA ARG A 50 4.95 7.60 -0.70
C ARG A 50 3.69 6.91 -1.23
N SER A 51 2.78 6.47 -0.35
CA SER A 51 1.52 5.82 -0.76
C SER A 51 0.61 6.75 -1.57
N LYS A 52 0.45 8.00 -1.14
CA LYS A 52 -0.38 8.99 -1.83
C LYS A 52 0.24 9.44 -3.14
N CYS A 53 1.55 9.73 -3.17
CA CYS A 53 2.27 10.05 -4.39
C CYS A 53 2.19 8.91 -5.41
N ARG A 54 2.33 7.65 -4.96
CA ARG A 54 2.17 6.49 -5.85
C ARG A 54 0.78 6.42 -6.47
N LYS A 55 -0.28 6.67 -5.70
CA LYS A 55 -1.66 6.71 -6.23
C LYS A 55 -1.83 7.84 -7.23
N SER A 56 -1.31 9.04 -6.94
CA SER A 56 -1.41 10.19 -7.85
C SER A 56 -0.65 9.97 -9.16
N VAL A 57 0.56 9.41 -9.11
CA VAL A 57 1.35 9.07 -10.31
C VAL A 57 0.67 7.95 -11.09
N GLN A 58 0.18 6.92 -10.40
CA GLN A 58 -0.51 5.81 -11.04
C GLN A 58 -1.84 6.24 -11.66
N GLU A 59 -2.61 7.15 -11.07
CA GLU A 59 -3.87 7.65 -11.62
C GLU A 59 -3.63 8.42 -12.93
N ASN A 60 -2.55 9.20 -12.99
CA ASN A 60 -2.12 9.88 -14.22
C ASN A 60 -1.66 8.89 -15.32
N LEU A 61 -1.00 7.79 -14.95
CA LEU A 61 -0.57 6.74 -15.90
C LEU A 61 -1.69 5.75 -16.27
N CYS A 62 -2.70 5.61 -15.41
CA CYS A 62 -3.77 4.62 -15.50
C CYS A 62 -5.08 5.22 -16.01
N ALA A 63 -5.01 6.25 -16.85
CA ALA A 63 -6.11 6.69 -17.71
C ALA A 63 -6.39 5.71 -18.87
N SER A 64 -5.69 4.57 -18.94
CA SER A 64 -5.98 3.51 -19.91
C SER A 64 -7.18 2.66 -19.43
N PRO A 65 -8.30 2.63 -20.18
CA PRO A 65 -9.54 1.94 -19.78
C PRO A 65 -9.38 0.42 -19.58
N VAL A 66 -8.29 -0.16 -20.09
CA VAL A 66 -7.96 -1.59 -19.96
C VAL A 66 -7.59 -1.95 -18.51
N VAL A 67 -6.83 -1.09 -17.82
CA VAL A 67 -6.35 -1.38 -16.46
C VAL A 67 -7.48 -1.18 -15.43
N GLN A 68 -8.41 -0.25 -15.68
CA GLN A 68 -9.64 -0.10 -14.88
C GLN A 68 -10.50 -1.37 -14.93
N ARG A 69 -10.61 -2.01 -16.10
CA ARG A 69 -11.39 -3.25 -16.29
C ARG A 69 -10.80 -4.43 -15.52
N ILE A 70 -9.47 -4.57 -15.48
CA ILE A 70 -8.77 -5.62 -14.70
C ILE A 70 -8.97 -5.42 -13.19
N ARG A 71 -8.93 -4.17 -12.71
CA ARG A 71 -9.14 -3.85 -11.29
C ARG A 71 -10.56 -4.14 -10.81
N GLN A 72 -11.57 -3.91 -11.66
CA GLN A 72 -12.95 -4.29 -11.35
C GLN A 72 -13.12 -5.80 -11.24
N MET A 73 -12.49 -6.60 -12.11
CA MET A 73 -12.57 -8.06 -12.07
C MET A 73 -11.98 -8.68 -10.79
N GLN A 74 -10.94 -8.09 -10.20
CA GLN A 74 -10.33 -8.63 -8.97
C GLN A 74 -11.13 -8.31 -7.70
N SER A 75 -11.93 -7.24 -7.70
CA SER A 75 -12.75 -6.85 -6.53
C SER A 75 -13.95 -7.77 -6.26
N GLY A 76 -14.34 -8.62 -7.23
CA GLY A 76 -15.43 -9.59 -7.09
C GLY A 76 -15.07 -10.86 -6.30
N ARG A 77 -13.81 -11.05 -5.90
CA ARG A 77 -13.35 -12.30 -5.26
C ARG A 77 -13.17 -12.15 -3.75
N LYS A 78 -14.19 -11.67 -3.06
CA LYS A 78 -14.21 -11.63 -1.58
C LYS A 78 -15.58 -11.98 -1.02
N ARG A 79 -15.94 -13.26 -1.11
CA ARG A 79 -16.82 -13.96 -0.16
C ARG A 79 -16.75 -15.45 -0.49
N ASN A 80 -16.19 -16.21 0.46
CA ASN A 80 -16.34 -17.65 0.72
C ASN A 80 -15.05 -18.15 1.39
N LYS A 81 -14.77 -17.64 2.59
CA LYS A 81 -13.84 -18.27 3.54
C LYS A 81 -14.61 -18.54 4.82
N SER A 82 -15.45 -19.58 4.78
CA SER A 82 -16.09 -20.21 5.93
C SER A 82 -16.62 -21.57 5.44
N ALA A 83 -15.73 -22.54 5.30
CA ALA A 83 -16.11 -23.94 5.36
C ALA A 83 -15.37 -24.50 6.58
N ALA A 84 -16.17 -25.00 7.51
CA ALA A 84 -15.78 -25.43 8.84
C ALA A 84 -14.68 -26.49 8.79
N VAL A 85 -13.73 -26.39 9.72
CA VAL A 85 -12.95 -27.53 10.17
C VAL A 85 -13.91 -28.39 10.98
N GLU A 86 -14.47 -29.41 10.35
CA GLU A 86 -15.21 -30.48 11.02
C GLU A 86 -14.20 -31.58 11.36
N THR A 87 -13.58 -31.49 12.54
CA THR A 87 -12.81 -32.59 13.13
C THR A 87 -13.79 -33.62 13.66
N ASN A 88 -14.27 -34.52 12.81
CA ASN A 88 -14.95 -35.73 13.27
C ASN A 88 -14.69 -36.89 12.31
N THR A 89 -13.61 -37.63 12.55
CA THR A 89 -13.60 -39.08 12.28
C THR A 89 -12.46 -39.73 13.05
N LYS A 90 -12.83 -40.45 14.12
CA LYS A 90 -12.02 -41.57 14.61
C LYS A 90 -11.90 -42.60 13.48
N PRO A 91 -10.73 -43.22 13.32
CA PRO A 91 -10.70 -44.65 13.06
C PRO A 91 -10.22 -45.36 14.33
N ASP A 92 -11.13 -46.15 14.86
CA ASP A 92 -10.86 -47.25 15.78
C ASP A 92 -9.96 -48.30 15.08
N VAL A 93 -9.32 -49.13 15.90
CA VAL A 93 -8.70 -50.45 15.63
C VAL A 93 -7.38 -50.60 14.82
N LEU A 94 -6.35 -51.03 15.59
CA LEU A 94 -5.41 -52.13 15.31
C LEU A 94 -4.43 -52.01 14.12
N SER A 95 -3.17 -51.71 14.43
CA SER A 95 -2.00 -52.20 13.69
C SER A 95 -0.76 -52.08 14.58
N LEU A 96 -0.47 -53.11 15.38
CA LEU A 96 0.54 -54.15 15.15
C LEU A 96 1.97 -53.72 15.50
N CYS A 97 2.50 -54.47 16.47
CA CYS A 97 3.85 -54.54 17.03
C CYS A 97 5.00 -54.28 16.06
N TRP A 98 6.12 -53.77 16.59
CA TRP A 98 7.41 -54.47 16.54
C TRP A 98 8.34 -54.00 17.67
N VAL A 99 8.92 -55.00 18.34
CA VAL A 99 10.06 -54.94 19.26
C VAL A 99 11.33 -55.15 18.44
#